data_AF-A0A317XE56-F1
#
_entry.id   AF-A0A317XE56-F1
#
_cell.length_a   1.000
_cell.length_b   1.000
_cell.length_c   1.000
_cell.angle_alpha   90.00
_cell.angle_beta   90.00
_cell.angle_gamma   90.00
#
_symmetry.space_group_name_H-M   'P 1'
#
loop_
_entity.id
_entity.type
_entity.pdbx_description
1 polymer ?
#
loop_
_entity_poly.entity_id
_entity_poly.type
_entity_poly.pdbx_seq_one_letter_code
_entity_poly.pdbx_strand_id
1 'polypeptide(L)'
;LVLLFVIHYTHRAVLQPLRSPRRSPLHISVPLSAILFNIINGFVMGSWLGGRTPWSALPEPAVLSAALVATGAQGGIGGNAGSAAASIAASDLARKLGTSQIADSLRIGAPGLISNSVWSNPLWYLGIVGWAIGFAGNVWHDEILMDIRRPKKSNSSAADPKQSQAQASNKEDAATKVGSGKSARKYSIPRGGLFEFISFPNYLCEWFEWFSFAFAALHSLPIFAHLAAKDRFATALSTPPFLFPFVLVCLMAPRAINGHAWYKNTFGDRFPRQRKALIPFIF
;
A
#
# COMPACT_ATOMS: atom_id res chain seq x y z
N LEU A 1 5.67 2.27 -11.57
CA LEU A 1 5.63 2.59 -10.12
C LEU A 1 5.14 4.00 -9.86
N VAL A 2 5.80 5.05 -10.37
CA VAL A 2 5.33 6.46 -10.22
C VAL A 2 3.85 6.61 -10.63
N LEU A 3 3.46 6.07 -11.79
CA LEU A 3 2.06 6.09 -12.23
C LEU A 3 1.10 5.46 -11.23
N LEU A 4 1.45 4.31 -10.63
CA LEU A 4 0.59 3.65 -9.63
C LEU A 4 0.40 4.53 -8.39
N PHE A 5 1.49 5.12 -7.90
CA PHE A 5 1.46 6.05 -6.77
C PHE A 5 0.56 7.26 -7.08
N VAL A 6 0.73 7.87 -8.26
CA VAL A 6 -0.08 9.01 -8.69
C VAL A 6 -1.55 8.62 -8.88
N ILE A 7 -1.86 7.45 -9.43
CA ILE A 7 -3.24 6.95 -9.58
C ILE A 7 -3.91 6.82 -8.21
N HIS A 8 -3.24 6.16 -7.26
CA HIS A 8 -3.75 6.03 -5.89
C HIS A 8 -4.08 7.40 -5.29
N TYR A 9 -3.10 8.31 -5.29
CA TYR A 9 -3.26 9.62 -4.66
C TYR A 9 -4.22 10.55 -5.42
N THR A 10 -4.35 10.41 -6.74
CA THR A 10 -5.37 11.12 -7.52
C THR A 10 -6.76 10.66 -7.09
N HIS A 11 -6.95 9.36 -6.93
CA HIS A 11 -8.21 8.84 -6.41
C HIS A 11 -8.48 9.32 -4.98
N ARG A 12 -7.50 9.23 -4.07
CA ARG A 12 -7.64 9.62 -2.65
C ARG A 12 -7.83 11.10 -2.40
N ALA A 13 -7.07 11.95 -3.09
CA ALA A 13 -7.03 13.39 -2.81
C ALA A 13 -8.05 14.18 -3.63
N VAL A 14 -8.43 13.68 -4.81
CA VAL A 14 -9.32 14.39 -5.73
C VAL A 14 -10.65 13.66 -5.90
N LEU A 15 -10.65 12.44 -6.43
CA LEU A 15 -11.90 11.78 -6.82
C LEU A 15 -12.77 11.41 -5.62
N GLN A 16 -12.17 10.85 -4.57
CA GLN A 16 -12.89 10.39 -3.40
C GLN A 16 -13.52 11.54 -2.60
N PRO A 17 -12.83 12.65 -2.30
CA PRO A 17 -13.45 13.81 -1.65
C PRO A 17 -14.60 14.40 -2.46
N LEU A 18 -14.46 14.50 -3.79
CA LEU A 18 -15.53 15.01 -4.67
C LEU A 18 -16.78 14.11 -4.68
N ARG A 19 -16.62 12.80 -4.46
CA ARG A 19 -17.71 11.82 -4.43
C ARG A 19 -18.25 11.52 -3.04
N SER A 20 -17.54 11.95 -1.99
CA SER A 20 -17.83 11.58 -0.61
C SER A 20 -19.04 12.33 -0.04
N PRO A 21 -20.04 11.63 0.53
CA PRO A 21 -21.11 12.27 1.29
C PRO A 21 -20.57 12.98 2.54
N ARG A 22 -21.36 13.93 3.06
CA ARG A 22 -20.99 14.76 4.21
C ARG A 22 -20.56 13.90 5.42
N ARG A 23 -19.36 14.16 5.93
CA ARG A 23 -18.78 13.48 7.10
C ARG A 23 -18.91 14.31 8.37
N SER A 24 -18.61 13.67 9.49
CA SER A 24 -18.42 14.33 10.79
C SER A 24 -17.40 15.46 10.68
N PRO A 25 -17.58 16.58 11.40
CA PRO A 25 -16.48 17.51 11.65
C PRO A 25 -15.29 16.77 12.27
N LEU A 26 -14.08 17.14 11.86
CA LEU A 26 -12.81 16.61 12.35
C LEU A 26 -12.09 17.71 13.12
N HIS A 27 -11.36 17.35 14.16
CA HIS A 27 -10.49 18.29 14.85
C HIS A 27 -9.34 18.72 13.92
N ILE A 28 -8.96 20.01 13.92
CA ILE A 28 -8.01 20.59 12.96
C ILE A 28 -6.60 19.98 13.03
N SER A 29 -6.21 19.44 14.18
CA SER A 29 -4.92 18.74 14.32
C SER A 29 -4.80 17.51 13.42
N VAL A 30 -5.92 16.85 13.09
CA VAL A 30 -5.94 15.64 12.26
C VAL A 30 -5.60 15.92 10.79
N PRO A 31 -6.25 16.87 10.07
CA PRO A 31 -5.83 17.20 8.72
C PRO A 31 -4.43 17.82 8.68
N LEU A 32 -4.02 18.61 9.68
CA LEU A 32 -2.67 19.18 9.72
C LEU A 32 -1.58 18.09 9.82
N SER A 33 -1.78 17.09 10.68
CA SER A 33 -0.84 15.95 10.77
C SER A 33 -0.85 15.10 9.51
N ALA A 34 -2.02 14.91 8.88
CA ALA A 34 -2.12 14.21 7.60
C ALA A 34 -1.39 14.96 6.47
N ILE A 35 -1.47 16.30 6.42
CA ILE A 35 -0.72 17.11 5.44
C ILE A 35 0.78 16.94 5.65
N LEU A 36 1.26 17.13 6.88
CA LEU A 36 2.68 16.99 7.21
C LEU A 36 3.20 15.59 6.83
N PHE A 37 2.46 14.55 7.21
CA PHE A 37 2.80 13.17 6.87
C PHE A 37 2.89 12.96 5.36
N ASN A 38 1.90 13.42 4.59
CA ASN A 38 1.89 13.22 3.13
C ASN A 38 2.97 14.02 2.40
N ILE A 39 3.35 15.20 2.90
CA ILE A 39 4.49 15.96 2.37
C ILE A 39 5.78 15.16 2.53
N ILE A 40 6.04 14.65 3.74
CA ILE A 40 7.25 13.86 4.02
C ILE A 40 7.22 12.55 3.24
N ASN A 41 6.12 11.79 3.31
CA ASN A 41 5.98 10.50 2.64
C ASN A 41 6.10 10.65 1.11
N GLY A 42 5.41 11.64 0.53
CA GLY A 42 5.47 11.93 -0.90
C GLY A 42 6.86 12.35 -1.35
N PHE A 43 7.55 13.20 -0.58
CA PHE A 43 8.92 13.61 -0.87
C PHE A 43 9.90 12.42 -0.82
N VAL A 44 9.82 11.59 0.22
CA VAL A 44 10.71 10.45 0.41
C VAL A 44 10.47 9.38 -0.67
N MET A 45 9.20 9.04 -0.93
CA MET A 45 8.82 8.10 -2.01
C MET A 45 9.22 8.62 -3.39
N GLY A 46 8.96 9.91 -3.67
CA GLY A 46 9.32 10.54 -4.94
C GLY A 46 10.82 10.65 -5.15
N SER A 47 11.58 10.96 -4.10
CA SER A 47 13.05 11.00 -4.15
C SER A 47 13.63 9.62 -4.45
N TRP A 48 13.09 8.58 -3.83
CA TRP A 48 13.49 7.20 -4.11
C TRP A 48 13.15 6.80 -5.56
N LEU A 49 11.89 6.96 -5.98
CA LEU A 49 11.46 6.62 -7.35
C LEU A 49 12.18 7.44 -8.43
N GLY A 50 12.67 8.62 -8.08
CA GLY A 50 13.46 9.51 -8.95
C GLY A 50 14.95 9.22 -8.96
N GLY A 51 15.42 8.15 -8.30
CA GLY A 51 16.85 7.80 -8.28
C GLY A 51 17.72 8.72 -7.44
N ARG A 52 17.14 9.48 -6.49
CA ARG A 52 17.89 10.46 -5.68
C ARG A 52 18.33 9.90 -4.33
N THR A 53 18.09 8.62 -4.06
CA THR A 53 18.54 7.98 -2.83
C THR A 53 20.05 7.73 -2.88
N PRO A 54 20.83 8.27 -1.93
CA PRO A 54 22.26 7.99 -1.85
C PRO A 54 22.52 6.51 -1.65
N TRP A 55 23.58 5.97 -2.27
CA TRP A 55 24.01 4.59 -2.05
C TRP A 55 24.36 4.31 -0.59
N SER A 56 24.79 5.33 0.17
CA SER A 56 25.04 5.25 1.61
C SER A 56 23.78 5.02 2.46
N ALA A 57 22.58 5.25 1.92
CA ALA A 57 21.33 4.95 2.61
C ALA A 57 20.94 3.46 2.55
N LEU A 58 21.63 2.66 1.75
CA LEU A 58 21.41 1.22 1.65
C LEU A 58 22.43 0.44 2.51
N PRO A 59 22.05 -0.72 3.07
CA PRO A 59 22.99 -1.62 3.74
C PRO A 59 24.16 -2.00 2.84
N GLU A 60 25.36 -2.14 3.41
CA GLU A 60 26.58 -2.49 2.68
C GLU A 60 26.43 -3.73 1.78
N PRO A 61 25.78 -4.85 2.21
CA PRO A 61 25.58 -6.00 1.33
C PRO A 61 24.81 -5.67 0.05
N ALA A 62 23.84 -4.74 0.14
CA ALA A 62 23.06 -4.28 -1.01
C ALA A 62 23.95 -3.50 -1.98
N VAL A 63 24.76 -2.57 -1.48
CA VAL A 63 25.68 -1.79 -2.31
C VAL A 63 26.70 -2.71 -3.02
N LEU A 64 27.22 -3.72 -2.32
CA LEU A 64 28.11 -4.73 -2.89
C LEU A 64 27.44 -5.59 -3.97
N SER A 65 26.20 -6.04 -3.74
CA SER A 65 25.44 -6.79 -4.75
C SER A 65 25.20 -5.95 -6.00
N ALA A 66 24.92 -4.65 -5.85
CA ALA A 66 24.75 -3.74 -6.97
C ALA A 66 26.05 -3.59 -7.77
N ALA A 67 27.17 -3.44 -7.07
CA ALA A 67 28.50 -3.32 -7.67
C ALA A 67 28.90 -4.58 -8.45
N LEU A 68 28.61 -5.77 -7.93
CA LEU A 68 28.88 -7.05 -8.60
C LEU A 68 28.11 -7.21 -9.93
N VAL A 69 26.85 -6.76 -9.97
CA VAL A 69 26.05 -6.77 -11.20
C VAL A 69 26.65 -5.79 -12.22
N ALA A 70 27.06 -4.61 -11.76
CA ALA A 70 27.60 -3.57 -12.62
C ALA A 70 28.96 -3.93 -13.25
N THR A 71 29.82 -4.69 -12.56
CA THR A 71 31.14 -5.07 -13.08
C THR A 71 31.11 -6.24 -14.05
N GLY A 72 29.94 -6.80 -14.37
CA GLY A 72 29.82 -7.94 -15.27
C GLY A 72 30.47 -9.21 -14.71
N ALA A 73 30.69 -9.28 -13.40
CA ALA A 73 31.24 -10.45 -12.69
C ALA A 73 30.38 -11.71 -12.80
N GLN A 74 29.23 -11.63 -13.49
CA GLN A 74 28.39 -12.77 -13.85
C GLN A 74 28.47 -13.06 -15.35
N GLY A 75 29.48 -13.83 -15.71
CA GLY A 75 29.39 -14.83 -16.76
C GLY A 75 29.59 -16.21 -16.15
N GLY A 76 28.51 -17.01 -16.07
CA GLY A 76 28.59 -18.47 -15.97
C GLY A 76 28.54 -19.10 -14.58
N ILE A 77 27.61 -20.02 -14.42
CA ILE A 77 27.76 -21.17 -13.53
C ILE A 77 29.00 -21.94 -14.02
N GLY A 78 30.14 -21.75 -13.37
CA GLY A 78 31.40 -22.45 -13.65
C GLY A 78 32.52 -21.55 -14.18
N GLY A 79 33.47 -21.17 -13.31
CA GLY A 79 34.68 -20.43 -13.72
C GLY A 79 35.49 -19.87 -12.56
N ASN A 80 36.26 -20.72 -11.88
CA ASN A 80 37.04 -20.42 -10.68
C ASN A 80 38.30 -19.54 -10.87
N ALA A 81 38.41 -18.73 -11.95
CA ALA A 81 39.58 -17.87 -12.18
C ALA A 81 39.24 -16.39 -12.45
N GLY A 82 37.96 -16.04 -12.69
CA GLY A 82 37.51 -14.66 -12.89
C GLY A 82 36.91 -13.99 -11.63
N SER A 83 36.77 -14.71 -10.52
CA SER A 83 35.95 -14.29 -9.38
C SER A 83 36.65 -13.37 -8.38
N ALA A 84 37.97 -13.50 -8.19
CA ALA A 84 38.72 -12.70 -7.21
C ALA A 84 38.98 -11.26 -7.69
N ALA A 85 39.40 -11.09 -8.94
CA ALA A 85 39.58 -9.75 -9.52
C ALA A 85 38.25 -9.01 -9.64
N ALA A 86 37.17 -9.72 -10.00
CA ALA A 86 35.84 -9.16 -10.10
C ALA A 86 35.22 -8.82 -8.73
N SER A 87 35.51 -9.60 -7.68
CA SER A 87 35.08 -9.29 -6.31
C SER A 87 35.85 -8.12 -5.71
N ILE A 88 37.15 -7.98 -6.01
CA ILE A 88 37.96 -6.81 -5.62
C ILE A 88 37.48 -5.56 -6.37
N ALA A 89 37.18 -5.67 -7.68
CA ALA A 89 36.62 -4.56 -8.45
C ALA A 89 35.24 -4.15 -7.91
N ALA A 90 34.41 -5.11 -7.51
CA ALA A 90 33.11 -4.85 -6.92
C ALA A 90 33.19 -4.23 -5.52
N SER A 91 34.16 -4.64 -4.68
CA SER A 91 34.35 -4.05 -3.36
C SER A 91 34.88 -2.61 -3.44
N ASP A 92 35.83 -2.34 -4.35
CA ASP A 92 36.31 -0.99 -4.62
C ASP A 92 35.19 -0.10 -5.17
N LEU A 93 34.37 -0.63 -6.08
CA LEU A 93 33.20 0.04 -6.61
C LEU A 93 32.16 0.34 -5.52
N ALA A 94 31.82 -0.62 -4.66
CA ALA A 94 30.88 -0.40 -3.57
C ALA A 94 31.34 0.70 -2.61
N ARG A 95 32.63 0.72 -2.28
CA ARG A 95 33.25 1.79 -1.49
C ARG A 95 33.12 3.15 -2.18
N LYS A 96 33.37 3.21 -3.48
CA LYS A 96 33.25 4.42 -4.32
C LYS A 96 31.80 4.90 -4.49
N LEU A 97 30.84 3.98 -4.55
CA LEU A 97 29.40 4.30 -4.56
C LEU A 97 28.98 4.92 -3.23
N GLY A 98 29.49 4.39 -2.11
CA GLY A 98 29.24 4.94 -0.77
C GLY A 98 29.78 6.36 -0.53
N THR A 99 30.83 6.77 -1.25
CA THR A 99 31.49 8.09 -1.09
C THR A 99 31.08 9.16 -2.12
N SER A 100 30.11 8.86 -3.00
CA SER A 100 29.24 9.82 -3.72
C SER A 100 29.72 10.59 -4.97
N GLN A 101 30.65 10.08 -5.80
CA GLN A 101 30.97 10.78 -7.08
C GLN A 101 31.14 9.92 -8.36
N ILE A 102 30.97 8.61 -8.30
CA ILE A 102 31.37 7.71 -9.43
C ILE A 102 30.19 6.91 -10.02
N ALA A 103 28.99 7.00 -9.44
CA ALA A 103 27.83 6.24 -9.93
C ALA A 103 27.42 6.65 -11.36
N ASP A 104 27.40 7.96 -11.63
CA ASP A 104 27.00 8.52 -12.93
C ASP A 104 28.03 8.22 -14.02
N SER A 105 29.34 8.20 -13.69
CA SER A 105 30.40 7.88 -14.64
C SER A 105 30.46 6.39 -15.00
N LEU A 106 29.90 5.52 -14.16
CA LEU A 106 29.88 4.06 -14.37
C LEU A 106 28.54 3.54 -14.94
N ARG A 107 27.60 4.42 -15.31
CA ARG A 107 26.25 4.07 -15.81
C ARG A 107 25.46 3.14 -14.88
N ILE A 108 25.76 3.15 -13.58
CA ILE A 108 25.04 2.36 -12.59
C ILE A 108 23.80 3.15 -12.21
N GLY A 109 22.63 2.69 -12.65
CA GLY A 109 21.36 3.34 -12.35
C GLY A 109 21.18 3.52 -10.84
N ALA A 110 20.85 4.73 -10.42
CA ALA A 110 20.68 5.06 -9.01
C ALA A 110 19.56 4.23 -8.36
N PRO A 111 19.63 3.95 -7.04
CA PRO A 111 18.61 3.20 -6.35
C PRO A 111 17.23 3.83 -6.51
N GLY A 112 16.26 3.00 -6.89
CA GLY A 112 14.87 3.38 -7.13
C GLY A 112 14.49 3.58 -8.61
N LEU A 113 15.47 3.67 -9.51
CA LEU A 113 15.22 3.68 -10.95
C LEU A 113 14.91 2.27 -11.48
N ILE A 114 13.92 2.19 -12.37
CA ILE A 114 13.55 0.95 -13.06
C ILE A 114 14.66 0.61 -14.06
N SER A 115 15.25 -0.57 -13.90
CA SER A 115 16.25 -1.09 -14.83
C SER A 115 15.61 -1.85 -16.01
N ASN A 116 16.33 -2.02 -17.13
CA ASN A 116 15.79 -2.74 -18.30
C ASN A 116 15.55 -4.24 -18.02
N SER A 117 16.20 -4.83 -17.02
CA SER A 117 15.98 -6.23 -16.64
C SER A 117 14.61 -6.47 -16.00
N VAL A 118 13.96 -5.41 -15.52
CA VAL A 118 12.64 -5.48 -14.88
C VAL A 118 11.57 -6.02 -15.82
N TRP A 119 11.68 -5.69 -17.11
CA TRP A 119 10.71 -6.11 -18.13
C TRP A 119 10.63 -7.63 -18.30
N SER A 120 11.70 -8.35 -17.95
CA SER A 120 11.77 -9.81 -18.00
C SER A 120 11.46 -10.48 -16.66
N ASN A 121 11.21 -9.70 -15.59
CA ASN A 121 11.01 -10.25 -14.24
C ASN A 121 9.51 -10.49 -13.95
N PRO A 122 9.03 -11.76 -13.90
CA PRO A 122 7.61 -12.05 -13.65
C PRO A 122 7.14 -11.59 -12.26
N LEU A 123 8.03 -11.54 -11.26
CA LEU A 123 7.68 -11.10 -9.91
C LEU A 123 7.38 -9.60 -9.87
N TRP A 124 8.00 -8.82 -10.75
CA TRP A 124 7.67 -7.40 -10.87
C TRP A 124 6.20 -7.23 -11.29
N TYR A 125 5.77 -7.93 -12.34
CA TYR A 125 4.38 -7.91 -12.80
C TYR A 125 3.41 -8.44 -11.75
N LEU A 126 3.79 -9.47 -10.98
CA LEU A 126 2.98 -9.96 -9.88
C LEU A 126 2.68 -8.86 -8.86
N GLY A 127 3.67 -8.03 -8.51
CA GLY A 127 3.47 -6.87 -7.65
C GLY A 127 2.57 -5.79 -8.27
N ILE A 128 2.67 -5.54 -9.58
CA ILE A 128 1.78 -4.61 -10.29
C ILE A 128 0.33 -5.10 -10.29
N VAL A 129 0.11 -6.39 -10.56
CA VAL A 129 -1.23 -7.01 -10.54
C VAL A 129 -1.80 -7.01 -9.13
N GLY A 130 -0.99 -7.38 -8.13
CA GLY A 130 -1.38 -7.32 -6.72
C GLY A 130 -1.79 -5.91 -6.29
N TRP A 131 -1.02 -4.90 -6.71
CA TRP A 131 -1.36 -3.50 -6.47
C TRP A 131 -2.72 -3.14 -7.09
N ALA A 132 -2.98 -3.54 -8.34
CA ALA A 132 -4.24 -3.24 -9.01
C ALA A 132 -5.45 -3.90 -8.31
N ILE A 133 -5.30 -5.15 -7.86
CA ILE A 133 -6.32 -5.87 -7.09
C ILE A 133 -6.58 -5.17 -5.75
N GLY A 134 -5.52 -4.82 -5.03
CA GLY A 134 -5.63 -4.10 -3.75
C GLY A 134 -6.31 -2.74 -3.90
N PHE A 135 -5.89 -1.96 -4.90
CA PHE A 135 -6.48 -0.66 -5.21
C PHE A 135 -7.96 -0.80 -5.57
N ALA A 136 -8.32 -1.70 -6.51
CA ALA A 136 -9.70 -1.93 -6.90
C ALA A 136 -10.57 -2.39 -5.72
N GLY A 137 -10.06 -3.30 -4.90
CA GLY A 137 -10.71 -3.75 -3.68
C GLY A 137 -10.93 -2.60 -2.69
N ASN A 138 -9.93 -1.73 -2.49
CA ASN A 138 -10.04 -0.58 -1.62
C ASN A 138 -11.14 0.40 -2.10
N VAL A 139 -11.12 0.75 -3.38
CA VAL A 139 -12.12 1.64 -4.01
C VAL A 139 -13.52 1.06 -3.88
N TRP A 140 -13.68 -0.23 -4.16
CA TRP A 140 -14.98 -0.90 -4.08
C TRP A 140 -15.56 -0.85 -2.67
N HIS A 141 -14.77 -1.20 -1.65
CA HIS A 141 -15.25 -1.19 -0.27
C HIS A 141 -15.50 0.22 0.27
N ASP A 142 -14.76 1.23 -0.19
CA ASP A 142 -15.05 2.62 0.14
C ASP A 142 -16.34 3.12 -0.53
N GLU A 143 -16.66 2.69 -1.75
CA GLU A 143 -17.93 3.01 -2.41
C GLU A 143 -19.12 2.43 -1.62
N ILE A 144 -19.02 1.19 -1.12
CA ILE A 144 -20.04 0.60 -0.22
C ILE A 144 -20.26 1.50 1.01
N LEU A 145 -19.19 2.00 1.64
CA LEU A 145 -19.30 2.91 2.79
C LEU A 145 -19.88 4.28 2.45
N MET A 146 -19.70 4.75 1.21
CA MET A 146 -20.30 5.99 0.73
C MET A 146 -21.79 5.78 0.43
N ASP A 147 -22.16 4.67 -0.18
CA ASP A 147 -23.55 4.35 -0.54
C ASP A 147 -24.47 4.25 0.67
N ILE A 148 -24.01 3.67 1.79
CA ILE A 148 -24.81 3.64 3.03
C ILE A 148 -25.07 5.04 3.62
N ARG A 149 -24.32 6.06 3.20
CA ARG A 149 -24.49 7.46 3.63
C ARG A 149 -25.24 8.32 2.61
N ARG A 150 -25.36 7.89 1.37
CA ARG A 150 -26.09 8.65 0.34
C ARG A 150 -27.58 8.65 0.66
N PRO A 151 -28.28 9.78 0.50
CA PRO A 151 -29.73 9.79 0.60
C PRO A 151 -30.29 8.89 -0.50
N LYS A 152 -31.14 7.92 -0.13
CA LYS A 152 -31.90 7.17 -1.13
C LYS A 152 -32.79 8.16 -1.88
N LYS A 153 -32.59 8.32 -3.19
CA LYS A 153 -33.59 9.02 -4.02
C LYS A 153 -34.90 8.26 -3.88
N SER A 154 -35.95 8.92 -3.40
CA SER A 154 -37.30 8.37 -3.39
C SER A 154 -37.84 8.34 -4.82
N ASN A 155 -37.34 7.43 -5.64
CA ASN A 155 -37.91 7.17 -6.96
C ASN A 155 -38.70 5.87 -6.88
N SER A 156 -39.97 6.02 -6.48
CA SER A 156 -41.06 5.28 -7.09
C SER A 156 -40.97 5.51 -8.59
N SER A 157 -40.29 4.62 -9.33
CA SER A 157 -40.46 4.34 -10.78
C SER A 157 -39.25 3.58 -11.30
N ALA A 158 -39.53 2.45 -11.95
CA ALA A 158 -38.64 1.59 -12.73
C ALA A 158 -37.56 0.83 -11.92
N ALA A 159 -37.96 -0.34 -11.43
CA ALA A 159 -37.08 -1.39 -10.95
C ALA A 159 -36.13 -1.85 -12.07
N ASP A 160 -34.82 -1.77 -11.82
CA ASP A 160 -33.83 -2.59 -12.49
C ASP A 160 -33.66 -3.89 -11.67
N PRO A 161 -34.06 -5.08 -12.18
CA PRO A 161 -34.17 -6.31 -11.38
C PRO A 161 -32.85 -6.79 -10.75
N LYS A 162 -31.70 -6.29 -11.21
CA LYS A 162 -30.38 -6.72 -10.70
C LYS A 162 -29.93 -5.99 -9.42
N GLN A 163 -30.52 -4.85 -9.06
CA GLN A 163 -30.27 -4.21 -7.75
C GLN A 163 -31.16 -4.76 -6.63
N SER A 164 -32.18 -5.55 -6.96
CA SER A 164 -33.15 -6.09 -5.99
C SER A 164 -32.63 -7.29 -5.19
N GLN A 165 -31.66 -8.08 -5.68
CA GLN A 165 -31.15 -9.23 -4.92
C GLN A 165 -30.27 -8.85 -3.72
N ALA A 166 -29.63 -7.67 -3.72
CA ALA A 166 -28.91 -7.16 -2.56
C ALA A 166 -29.82 -6.39 -1.56
N GLN A 167 -31.09 -6.15 -1.90
CA GLN A 167 -32.02 -5.34 -1.10
C GLN A 167 -33.12 -6.14 -0.38
N ALA A 168 -33.38 -7.39 -0.78
CA ALA A 168 -34.44 -8.21 -0.19
C ALA A 168 -34.10 -8.80 1.20
N SER A 169 -32.84 -8.78 1.65
CA SER A 169 -32.44 -9.21 3.00
C SER A 169 -32.58 -8.13 4.09
N ASN A 170 -32.92 -6.89 3.72
CA ASN A 170 -32.72 -5.71 4.57
C ASN A 170 -33.95 -5.29 5.41
N LYS A 171 -34.63 -6.23 6.07
CA LYS A 171 -35.55 -5.87 7.18
C LYS A 171 -34.83 -5.80 8.54
N GLU A 172 -33.63 -6.38 8.66
CA GLU A 172 -32.83 -6.39 9.91
C GLU A 172 -31.80 -5.26 10.00
N ASP A 173 -31.42 -4.64 8.88
CA ASP A 173 -30.40 -3.58 8.79
C ASP A 173 -31.00 -2.17 9.00
N ALA A 174 -31.90 -2.02 9.99
CA ALA A 174 -32.41 -0.72 10.40
C ALA A 174 -31.26 0.14 10.95
N ALA A 175 -31.00 1.30 10.36
CA ALA A 175 -29.90 2.13 10.84
C ALA A 175 -30.14 2.61 12.29
N THR A 176 -29.08 2.56 13.10
CA THR A 176 -29.10 2.99 14.49
C THR A 176 -28.85 4.49 14.57
N LYS A 177 -29.68 5.21 15.34
CA LYS A 177 -29.44 6.61 15.69
C LYS A 177 -28.55 6.65 16.93
N VAL A 178 -27.37 7.26 16.80
CA VAL A 178 -26.38 7.41 17.87
C VAL A 178 -26.25 8.88 18.24
N GLY A 179 -26.34 9.19 19.54
CA GLY A 179 -26.36 10.56 20.09
C GLY A 179 -27.75 11.12 20.33
N SER A 180 -27.83 12.30 20.95
CA SER A 180 -29.08 12.98 21.32
C SER A 180 -29.21 14.35 20.64
N GLY A 181 -30.43 14.82 20.41
CA GLY A 181 -30.71 16.14 19.86
C GLY A 181 -30.23 16.34 18.41
N LYS A 182 -29.87 17.58 18.07
CA LYS A 182 -29.47 18.00 16.70
C LYS A 182 -28.16 17.37 16.21
N SER A 183 -27.37 16.74 17.10
CA SER A 183 -26.10 16.09 16.74
C SER A 183 -26.25 14.59 16.45
N ALA A 184 -27.43 14.03 16.70
CA ALA A 184 -27.67 12.60 16.54
C ALA A 184 -27.47 12.16 15.09
N ARG A 185 -26.72 11.08 14.90
CA ARG A 185 -26.27 10.60 13.59
C ARG A 185 -26.81 9.19 13.32
N LYS A 186 -27.11 8.92 12.05
CA LYS A 186 -27.58 7.61 11.59
C LYS A 186 -26.40 6.76 11.13
N TYR A 187 -26.24 5.57 11.68
CA TYR A 187 -25.21 4.59 11.31
C TYR A 187 -25.84 3.27 10.91
N SER A 188 -25.27 2.61 9.91
CA SER A 188 -25.70 1.30 9.42
C SER A 188 -24.51 0.33 9.39
N ILE A 189 -24.81 -0.96 9.43
CA ILE A 189 -23.80 -2.01 9.27
C ILE A 189 -23.50 -2.14 7.77
N PRO A 190 -22.24 -2.01 7.33
CA PRO A 190 -21.90 -2.26 5.92
C PRO A 190 -21.99 -3.76 5.60
N ARG A 191 -22.47 -4.05 4.40
CA ARG A 191 -22.72 -5.38 3.84
C ARG A 191 -22.19 -5.45 2.40
N GLY A 192 -21.91 -6.65 1.92
CA GLY A 192 -21.36 -6.93 0.60
C GLY A 192 -19.83 -6.99 0.56
N GLY A 193 -19.31 -7.80 -0.38
CA GLY A 193 -17.87 -8.03 -0.53
C GLY A 193 -17.24 -8.60 0.75
N LEU A 194 -16.05 -8.12 1.10
CA LEU A 194 -15.34 -8.55 2.30
C LEU A 194 -15.96 -8.03 3.60
N PHE A 195 -16.92 -7.10 3.55
CA PHE A 195 -17.62 -6.68 4.77
C PHE A 195 -18.36 -7.83 5.45
N GLU A 196 -18.72 -8.90 4.74
CA GLU A 196 -19.32 -10.08 5.38
C GLU A 196 -18.38 -10.77 6.37
N PHE A 197 -17.06 -10.68 6.15
CA PHE A 197 -16.05 -11.34 6.96
C PHE A 197 -15.34 -10.39 7.94
N ILE A 198 -15.13 -9.14 7.55
CA ILE A 198 -14.33 -8.17 8.31
C ILE A 198 -14.98 -6.78 8.38
N SER A 199 -14.69 -6.02 9.43
CA SER A 199 -15.21 -4.66 9.62
C SER A 199 -14.51 -3.60 8.78
N PHE A 200 -13.23 -3.78 8.46
CA PHE A 200 -12.40 -2.79 7.74
C PHE A 200 -11.71 -3.40 6.50
N PRO A 201 -12.47 -3.90 5.52
CA PRO A 201 -11.91 -4.49 4.31
C PRO A 201 -11.19 -3.48 3.42
N ASN A 202 -11.60 -2.21 3.42
CA ASN A 202 -10.87 -1.16 2.73
C ASN A 202 -9.43 -1.04 3.27
N TYR A 203 -9.23 -1.16 4.59
CA TYR A 203 -7.89 -1.12 5.18
C TYR A 203 -7.04 -2.32 4.78
N LEU A 204 -7.62 -3.53 4.81
CA LEU A 204 -6.93 -4.74 4.34
C LEU A 204 -6.52 -4.61 2.88
N CYS A 205 -7.41 -4.13 2.01
CA CYS A 205 -7.12 -3.94 0.59
C CYS A 205 -6.02 -2.90 0.37
N GLU A 206 -6.00 -1.82 1.16
CA GLU A 206 -4.95 -0.80 1.12
C GLU A 206 -3.60 -1.35 1.59
N TRP A 207 -3.58 -2.19 2.63
CA TRP A 207 -2.36 -2.87 3.04
C TRP A 207 -1.85 -3.77 1.91
N PHE A 208 -2.71 -4.59 1.33
CA PHE A 208 -2.35 -5.46 0.22
C PHE A 208 -1.84 -4.68 -1.00
N GLU A 209 -2.48 -3.56 -1.32
CA GLU A 209 -2.06 -2.63 -2.36
C GLU A 209 -0.60 -2.16 -2.13
N TRP A 210 -0.32 -1.61 -0.95
CA TRP A 210 0.99 -1.01 -0.65
C TRP A 210 2.10 -2.05 -0.44
N PHE A 211 1.79 -3.23 0.13
CA PHE A 211 2.75 -4.34 0.16
C PHE A 211 3.06 -4.85 -1.26
N SER A 212 2.08 -4.88 -2.16
CA SER A 212 2.31 -5.25 -3.57
C SER A 212 3.12 -4.18 -4.32
N PHE A 213 2.87 -2.90 -4.03
CA PHE A 213 3.72 -1.80 -4.52
C PHE A 213 5.16 -1.97 -4.05
N ALA A 214 5.36 -2.24 -2.76
CA ALA A 214 6.67 -2.46 -2.16
C ALA A 214 7.38 -3.67 -2.79
N PHE A 215 6.65 -4.74 -3.08
CA PHE A 215 7.15 -5.93 -3.75
C PHE A 215 7.57 -5.64 -5.20
N ALA A 216 6.76 -4.89 -5.96
CA ALA A 216 7.14 -4.44 -7.30
C ALA A 216 8.35 -3.49 -7.26
N ALA A 217 8.42 -2.59 -6.28
CA ALA A 217 9.57 -1.70 -6.07
C ALA A 217 10.85 -2.50 -5.79
N LEU A 218 10.78 -3.52 -4.93
CA LEU A 218 11.88 -4.43 -4.62
C LEU A 218 12.43 -5.11 -5.88
N HIS A 219 11.53 -5.67 -6.69
CA HIS A 219 11.90 -6.37 -7.93
C HIS A 219 12.21 -5.45 -9.11
N SER A 220 12.06 -4.13 -8.94
CA SER A 220 12.50 -3.16 -9.93
C SER A 220 14.01 -2.87 -9.87
N LEU A 221 14.65 -3.25 -8.76
CA LEU A 221 16.07 -2.97 -8.51
C LEU A 221 16.96 -4.19 -8.80
N PRO A 222 18.06 -4.01 -9.55
CA PRO A 222 19.05 -5.06 -9.78
C PRO A 222 19.82 -5.45 -8.50
N ILE A 223 19.73 -4.62 -7.46
CA ILE A 223 20.41 -4.74 -6.17
C ILE A 223 20.02 -6.02 -5.39
N PHE A 224 18.83 -6.58 -5.64
CA PHE A 224 18.31 -7.72 -4.86
C PHE A 224 18.52 -9.09 -5.50
N ALA A 225 19.06 -9.16 -6.72
CA ALA A 225 19.19 -10.41 -7.45
C ALA A 225 20.08 -11.44 -6.74
N HIS A 226 21.07 -10.99 -5.95
CA HIS A 226 22.09 -11.85 -5.33
C HIS A 226 22.19 -11.73 -3.81
N LEU A 227 21.30 -10.99 -3.16
CA LEU A 227 21.28 -10.87 -1.71
C LEU A 227 20.79 -12.15 -1.05
N ALA A 228 21.43 -12.54 0.07
CA ALA A 228 20.90 -13.57 0.96
C ALA A 228 19.58 -13.09 1.57
N ALA A 229 18.73 -14.03 2.03
CA ALA A 229 17.40 -13.70 2.56
C ALA A 229 17.44 -12.63 3.68
N LYS A 230 18.39 -12.75 4.62
CA LYS A 230 18.59 -11.77 5.71
C LYS A 230 18.87 -10.35 5.20
N ASP A 231 19.68 -10.23 4.15
CA ASP A 231 20.13 -8.95 3.60
C ASP A 231 19.02 -8.33 2.73
N ARG A 232 18.18 -9.16 2.10
CA ARG A 232 16.95 -8.69 1.45
C ARG A 232 16.00 -8.04 2.45
N PHE A 233 15.80 -8.64 3.62
CA PHE A 233 14.94 -8.05 4.66
C PHE A 233 15.50 -6.72 5.18
N ALA A 234 16.80 -6.67 5.51
CA ALA A 234 17.44 -5.45 5.98
C ALA A 234 17.34 -4.32 4.95
N THR A 235 17.60 -4.63 3.67
CA THR A 235 17.54 -3.66 2.58
C THR A 235 16.10 -3.27 2.24
N ALA A 236 15.14 -4.19 2.36
CA ALA A 236 13.74 -3.86 2.19
C ALA A 236 13.31 -2.83 3.25
N LEU A 237 13.60 -3.09 4.53
CA LEU A 237 13.30 -2.17 5.63
C LEU A 237 14.05 -0.83 5.56
N SER A 238 15.14 -0.72 4.81
CA SER A 238 15.84 0.56 4.60
C SER A 238 15.27 1.38 3.44
N THR A 239 14.35 0.83 2.64
CA THR A 239 13.77 1.52 1.47
C THR A 239 12.38 2.08 1.75
N PRO A 240 12.07 3.32 1.31
CA PRO A 240 10.77 3.94 1.57
C PRO A 240 9.55 3.13 1.10
N PRO A 241 9.54 2.51 -0.10
CA PRO A 241 8.38 1.73 -0.55
C PRO A 241 8.03 0.59 0.39
N PHE A 242 8.99 0.04 1.11
CA PHE A 242 8.77 -1.06 2.06
C PHE A 242 8.42 -0.55 3.45
N LEU A 243 9.01 0.56 3.91
CA LEU A 243 8.67 1.16 5.20
C LEU A 243 7.22 1.65 5.25
N PHE A 244 6.74 2.24 4.16
CA PHE A 244 5.42 2.85 4.11
C PHE A 244 4.25 1.91 4.50
N PRO A 245 4.10 0.69 3.95
CA PRO A 245 3.03 -0.21 4.36
C PRO A 245 3.09 -0.61 5.85
N PHE A 246 4.27 -0.69 6.47
CA PHE A 246 4.35 -0.92 7.92
C PHE A 246 3.82 0.27 8.72
N VAL A 247 4.15 1.49 8.30
CA VAL A 247 3.58 2.71 8.89
C VAL A 247 2.05 2.71 8.76
N LEU A 248 1.52 2.30 7.60
CA LEU A 248 0.08 2.17 7.40
C LEU A 248 -0.54 1.14 8.34
N VAL A 249 0.06 -0.03 8.50
CA VAL A 249 -0.41 -1.06 9.45
C VAL A 249 -0.46 -0.49 10.86
N CYS A 250 0.61 0.15 11.33
CA CYS A 250 0.71 0.74 12.66
C CYS A 250 -0.35 1.83 12.92
N LEU A 251 -0.71 2.63 11.92
CA LEU A 251 -1.70 3.70 12.06
C LEU A 251 -3.15 3.20 11.91
N MET A 252 -3.37 2.20 11.05
CA MET A 252 -4.72 1.75 10.69
C MET A 252 -5.22 0.62 11.60
N ALA A 253 -4.32 -0.24 12.10
CA ALA A 253 -4.72 -1.40 12.91
C ALA A 253 -5.39 -0.99 14.23
N PRO A 254 -4.84 -0.07 15.05
CA PRO A 254 -5.50 0.37 16.28
C PRO A 254 -6.87 0.99 16.00
N ARG A 255 -6.97 1.75 14.90
CA ARG A 255 -8.23 2.38 14.48
C ARG A 255 -9.28 1.33 14.08
N ALA A 256 -8.89 0.27 13.39
CA ALA A 256 -9.79 -0.81 12.99
C ALA A 256 -10.31 -1.58 14.22
N ILE A 257 -9.44 -1.88 15.18
CA ILE A 257 -9.80 -2.56 16.43
C ILE A 257 -10.83 -1.73 17.20
N ASN A 258 -10.54 -0.44 17.41
CA ASN A 258 -11.45 0.47 18.11
C ASN A 258 -12.78 0.62 17.37
N GLY A 259 -12.74 0.72 16.04
CA GLY A 259 -13.94 0.79 15.22
C GLY A 259 -14.77 -0.50 15.25
N HIS A 260 -14.12 -1.66 15.30
CA HIS A 260 -14.79 -2.96 15.39
C HIS A 260 -15.47 -3.12 16.76
N ALA A 261 -14.79 -2.74 17.84
CA ALA A 261 -15.38 -2.68 19.18
C ALA A 261 -16.58 -1.71 19.23
N TRP A 262 -16.45 -0.54 18.59
CA TRP A 262 -17.54 0.42 18.47
C TRP A 262 -18.76 -0.18 17.73
N TYR A 263 -18.56 -0.92 16.64
CA TYR A 263 -19.66 -1.60 15.94
C TYR A 263 -20.38 -2.61 16.84
N LYS A 264 -19.63 -3.46 17.57
CA LYS A 264 -20.19 -4.43 18.53
C LYS A 264 -21.05 -3.73 19.58
N ASN A 265 -20.53 -2.67 20.19
CA ASN A 265 -21.23 -1.93 21.24
C ASN A 265 -22.46 -1.16 20.71
N THR A 266 -22.41 -0.68 19.46
CA THR A 266 -23.46 0.14 18.87
C THR A 266 -24.63 -0.68 18.35
N PHE A 267 -24.35 -1.85 17.77
CA PHE A 267 -25.36 -2.66 17.10
C PHE A 267 -25.77 -3.92 17.88
N GLY A 268 -25.03 -4.30 18.92
CA GLY A 268 -25.36 -5.43 19.79
C GLY A 268 -25.55 -6.71 18.99
N ASP A 269 -26.67 -7.40 19.24
CA ASP A 269 -27.00 -8.68 18.58
C ASP A 269 -27.20 -8.58 17.07
N ARG A 270 -27.45 -7.38 16.53
CA ARG A 270 -27.55 -7.17 15.07
C ARG A 270 -26.19 -7.17 14.38
N PHE A 271 -25.09 -7.00 15.12
CA PHE A 271 -23.77 -7.06 14.54
C PHE A 271 -23.34 -8.52 14.30
N PRO A 272 -22.88 -8.89 13.09
CA PRO A 272 -22.51 -10.28 12.81
C PRO A 272 -21.41 -10.80 13.74
N ARG A 273 -21.73 -11.80 14.57
CA ARG A 273 -20.84 -12.32 15.62
C ARG A 273 -19.53 -12.92 15.10
N GLN A 274 -19.55 -13.48 13.89
CA GLN A 274 -18.36 -14.09 13.26
C GLN A 274 -17.46 -13.07 12.55
N ARG A 275 -17.92 -11.82 12.35
CA ARG A 275 -17.15 -10.78 11.67
C ARG A 275 -15.92 -10.42 12.50
N LYS A 276 -14.78 -10.30 11.83
CA LYS A 276 -13.47 -9.95 12.39
C LYS A 276 -13.13 -8.48 12.14
N ALA A 277 -12.04 -7.96 12.68
CA ALA A 277 -11.68 -6.55 12.51
C ALA A 277 -11.07 -6.28 11.12
N LEU A 278 -10.06 -7.06 10.73
CA LEU A 278 -9.16 -6.79 9.60
C LEU A 278 -8.80 -8.02 8.77
N ILE A 279 -8.44 -9.15 9.38
CA ILE A 279 -8.01 -10.36 8.68
C ILE A 279 -9.15 -11.38 8.74
N PRO A 280 -9.70 -11.80 7.59
CA PRO A 280 -10.79 -12.77 7.55
C PRO A 280 -10.45 -14.01 8.36
N PHE A 281 -11.40 -14.44 9.19
CA PHE A 281 -11.32 -15.63 10.04
C PHE A 281 -10.25 -15.60 11.15
N ILE A 282 -9.33 -14.65 11.15
CA ILE A 282 -8.21 -14.57 12.10
C ILE A 282 -8.43 -13.44 13.11
N PHE A 283 -8.46 -12.19 12.63
CA PHE A 283 -8.31 -11.00 13.47
C PHE A 283 -9.30 -9.88 13.13
#